data_AF-A0A3T0EA85-F1
#
_entry.id   AF-A0A3T0EA85-F1
#
_cell.length_a   1.000
_cell.length_b   1.000
_cell.length_c   1.000
_cell.angle_alpha   90.00
_cell.angle_beta   90.00
_cell.angle_gamma   90.00
#
_symmetry.space_group_name_H-M   'P 1'
#
loop_
_entity.id
_entity.type
_entity.pdbx_description
1 polymer ?
#
loop_
_entity_poly.entity_id
_entity_poly.type
_entity_poly.pdbx_seq_one_letter_code
_entity_poly.pdbx_strand_id
1 'polypeptide(L)'
;MIFIGFAVWTSLLLTGRNPLPFPDFGSRIYSASSPEAKEVVVEILRRHGVYERFQVNTDGVLRSIMMDGTIINHPTPEVFERVGSAAACIGLVSNDPETSAAEAAALLRDAGFSGEVLLDAEPGLPIAFVLTDALNGSCLNFRPHITQMPSP
;
A
#
# COMPACT_ATOMS: atom_id res chain seq x y z
N MET A 1 2.25 35.12 1.54
CA MET A 1 1.29 34.06 1.12
C MET A 1 2.01 32.77 0.73
N ILE A 2 2.84 32.75 -0.31
CA ILE A 2 3.57 31.53 -0.75
C ILE A 2 4.46 30.93 0.34
N PHE A 3 5.27 31.76 1.04
CA PHE A 3 6.12 31.28 2.15
C PHE A 3 5.34 30.71 3.34
N ILE A 4 4.16 31.27 3.64
CA ILE A 4 3.29 30.77 4.71
C ILE A 4 2.70 29.41 4.30
N GLY A 5 2.21 29.30 3.06
CA GLY A 5 1.71 28.05 2.52
C GLY A 5 2.78 26.95 2.53
N PHE A 6 4.00 27.29 2.14
CA PHE A 6 5.13 26.35 2.19
C PHE A 6 5.47 25.94 3.61
N ALA A 7 5.57 26.87 4.56
CA ALA A 7 5.86 26.56 5.96
C ALA A 7 4.76 25.68 6.60
N VAL A 8 3.49 25.95 6.32
CA VAL A 8 2.36 25.12 6.77
C VAL A 8 2.45 23.73 6.18
N TRP A 9 2.67 23.62 4.86
CA TRP A 9 2.80 22.33 4.21
C TRP A 9 4.01 21.53 4.73
N THR A 10 5.19 22.15 4.89
CA THR A 10 6.36 21.51 5.46
C THR A 10 6.10 21.03 6.89
N SER A 11 5.42 21.83 7.72
CA SER A 11 5.05 21.43 9.07
C SER A 11 4.09 20.24 9.07
N LEU A 12 3.12 20.20 8.15
CA LEU A 12 2.20 19.08 7.98
C LEU A 12 2.94 17.83 7.50
N LEU A 13 3.86 17.97 6.56
CA LEU A 13 4.71 16.86 6.09
C LEU A 13 5.55 16.27 7.22
N LEU A 14 6.21 17.11 8.02
CA LEU A 14 7.04 16.68 9.16
C LEU A 14 6.23 16.02 10.28
N THR A 15 4.91 16.23 10.32
CA THR A 15 4.01 15.64 11.32
C THR A 15 3.21 14.45 10.78
N GLY A 16 3.57 13.93 9.60
CA GLY A 16 2.86 12.82 8.97
C GLY A 16 1.42 13.16 8.56
N ARG A 17 1.13 14.45 8.36
CA ARG A 17 -0.18 14.99 8.00
C ARG A 17 -0.15 15.64 6.62
N ASN A 18 0.63 15.10 5.70
CA ASN A 18 0.77 15.64 4.36
C ASN A 18 -0.56 15.53 3.57
N PRO A 19 -1.22 16.66 3.25
CA PRO A 19 -2.48 16.62 2.49
C PRO A 19 -2.23 16.41 0.99
N LEU A 20 -0.99 16.60 0.53
CA LEU A 20 -0.63 16.48 -0.87
C LEU A 20 -0.24 15.05 -1.23
N PRO A 21 -0.46 14.61 -2.47
CA PRO A 21 -0.09 13.27 -2.91
C PRO A 21 1.43 13.08 -3.04
N PHE A 22 2.23 14.10 -2.74
CA PHE A 22 3.69 14.06 -2.83
C PHE A 22 4.34 14.61 -1.54
N PRO A 23 5.52 14.11 -1.16
CA PRO A 23 6.19 12.92 -1.71
C PRO A 23 5.43 11.63 -1.37
N ASP A 24 5.40 10.69 -2.32
CA ASP A 24 4.81 9.37 -2.17
C ASP A 24 5.93 8.37 -1.89
N PHE A 25 6.06 7.93 -0.64
CA PHE A 25 7.13 7.04 -0.19
C PHE A 25 6.75 5.55 -0.28
N GLY A 26 5.59 5.23 -0.85
CA GLY A 26 5.03 3.89 -0.79
C GLY A 26 4.16 3.70 0.45
N SER A 27 3.95 2.45 0.85
CA SER A 27 2.94 2.13 1.86
C SER A 27 3.32 0.93 2.73
N ARG A 28 2.82 0.92 3.96
CA ARG A 28 2.76 -0.27 4.82
C ARG A 28 1.32 -0.72 4.87
N ILE A 29 1.06 -1.90 4.32
CA ILE A 29 -0.30 -2.38 4.06
C ILE A 29 -0.59 -3.53 4.99
N TYR A 30 -1.74 -3.50 5.65
CA TYR A 30 -2.20 -4.55 6.54
C TYR A 30 -3.61 -4.98 6.15
N SER A 31 -3.85 -6.30 6.13
CA SER A 31 -5.14 -6.89 5.81
C SER A 31 -5.89 -7.20 7.12
N ALA A 32 -7.00 -6.52 7.33
CA ALA A 32 -7.92 -6.78 8.44
C ALA A 32 -8.74 -8.05 8.17
N SER A 33 -9.06 -8.77 9.24
CA SER A 33 -9.77 -10.05 9.18
C SER A 33 -11.24 -9.94 8.75
N SER A 34 -11.84 -8.75 8.85
CA SER A 34 -13.21 -8.46 8.41
C SER A 34 -13.36 -6.96 8.12
N PRO A 35 -14.46 -6.52 7.46
CA PRO A 35 -14.76 -5.10 7.29
C PRO A 35 -14.87 -4.37 8.64
N GLU A 36 -15.49 -4.98 9.64
CA GLU A 36 -15.65 -4.40 10.98
C GLU A 36 -14.29 -4.27 11.68
N ALA A 37 -13.42 -5.26 11.53
CA ALA A 37 -12.06 -5.20 12.08
C ALA A 37 -11.26 -4.05 11.45
N LYS A 38 -11.40 -3.81 10.14
CA LYS A 38 -10.80 -2.66 9.45
C LYS A 38 -11.25 -1.36 10.11
N GLU A 39 -12.56 -1.15 10.28
CA GLU A 39 -13.10 0.07 10.89
C GLU A 39 -12.59 0.28 12.33
N VAL A 40 -12.55 -0.79 13.14
CA VAL A 40 -12.01 -0.73 14.51
C VAL A 40 -10.53 -0.34 14.50
N VAL A 41 -9.71 -0.91 13.61
CA VAL A 41 -8.29 -0.57 13.49
C VAL A 41 -8.11 0.88 13.06
N VAL A 42 -8.89 1.36 12.08
CA VAL A 42 -8.87 2.77 11.65
C VAL A 42 -9.21 3.71 12.82
N GLU A 43 -10.21 3.36 13.62
CA GLU A 43 -10.57 4.14 14.81
C GLU A 43 -9.46 4.13 15.88
N ILE A 44 -8.79 2.98 16.09
CA ILE A 44 -7.62 2.89 16.98
C ILE A 44 -6.51 3.83 16.50
N LEU A 45 -6.17 3.78 15.21
CA LEU A 45 -5.15 4.65 14.61
C LEU A 45 -5.50 6.13 14.79
N ARG A 46 -6.77 6.49 14.53
CA ARG A 46 -7.26 7.86 14.71
C ARG A 46 -7.08 8.35 16.14
N ARG A 47 -7.40 7.52 17.14
CA ARG A 47 -7.21 7.84 18.57
C ARG A 47 -5.74 8.06 18.94
N HIS A 48 -4.82 7.50 18.18
CA HIS A 48 -3.37 7.63 18.37
C HIS A 48 -2.74 8.66 17.42
N GLY A 49 -3.55 9.48 16.75
CA GLY A 49 -3.09 10.61 15.94
C GLY A 49 -2.73 10.27 14.50
N VAL A 50 -2.99 9.04 14.04
CA VAL A 50 -2.84 8.61 12.65
C VAL A 50 -4.22 8.65 12.00
N TYR A 51 -4.49 9.70 11.23
CA TYR A 51 -5.83 9.96 10.69
C TYR A 51 -6.02 9.31 9.33
N GLU A 52 -7.25 8.88 9.03
CA GLU A 52 -7.62 8.48 7.67
C GLU A 52 -7.57 9.71 6.77
N ARG A 53 -6.93 9.57 5.61
CA ARG A 53 -6.80 10.61 4.60
C ARG A 53 -7.93 10.51 3.59
N PHE A 54 -8.10 9.32 3.00
CA PHE A 54 -9.16 8.99 2.06
C PHE A 54 -9.32 7.47 1.96
N GLN A 55 -10.38 7.03 1.29
CA GLN A 55 -10.61 5.62 0.96
C GLN A 55 -10.48 5.38 -0.55
N VAL A 56 -10.03 4.17 -0.91
CA VAL A 56 -9.98 3.69 -2.30
C VAL A 56 -10.56 2.28 -2.31
N ASN A 57 -11.88 2.21 -2.31
CA ASN A 57 -12.60 0.94 -2.28
C ASN A 57 -12.87 0.48 -3.70
N THR A 58 -12.68 -0.81 -3.95
CA THR A 58 -13.06 -1.51 -5.18
C THR A 58 -13.92 -2.71 -4.83
N ASP A 59 -14.45 -3.39 -5.85
CA ASP A 59 -15.19 -4.65 -5.65
C ASP A 59 -14.32 -5.74 -4.98
N GLY A 60 -13.00 -5.68 -5.16
CA GLY A 60 -12.05 -6.66 -4.63
C GLY A 60 -11.50 -6.31 -3.25
N VAL A 61 -11.39 -5.03 -2.89
CA VAL A 61 -10.71 -4.62 -1.65
C VAL A 61 -11.26 -3.29 -1.11
N LEU A 62 -11.61 -3.28 0.18
CA LEU A 62 -11.87 -2.06 0.94
C LEU A 62 -10.56 -1.48 1.45
N ARG A 63 -10.29 -0.18 1.28
CA ARG A 63 -9.00 0.44 1.66
C ARG A 63 -9.18 1.76 2.38
N SER A 64 -8.58 1.86 3.56
CA SER A 64 -8.37 3.12 4.26
C SER A 64 -6.91 3.52 4.14
N ILE A 65 -6.66 4.68 3.53
CA ILE A 65 -5.32 5.24 3.36
C ILE A 65 -5.12 6.29 4.45
N MET A 66 -4.14 6.06 5.31
CA MET A 66 -3.83 6.94 6.43
C MET A 66 -2.89 8.07 5.99
N MET A 67 -2.86 9.16 6.75
CA MET A 67 -2.04 10.35 6.43
C MET A 67 -0.53 10.07 6.37
N ASP A 68 -0.06 9.04 7.06
CA ASP A 68 1.34 8.61 7.11
C ASP A 68 1.71 7.60 6.01
N GLY A 69 0.76 7.22 5.15
CA GLY A 69 0.95 6.20 4.10
C GLY A 69 0.70 4.77 4.57
N THR A 70 0.31 4.54 5.83
CA THR A 70 -0.23 3.25 6.27
C THR A 70 -1.54 2.99 5.55
N ILE A 71 -1.77 1.74 5.18
CA ILE A 71 -3.00 1.30 4.52
C ILE A 71 -3.60 0.15 5.31
N ILE A 72 -4.88 0.28 5.69
CA ILE A 72 -5.66 -0.80 6.29
C ILE A 72 -6.68 -1.28 5.28
N ASN A 73 -6.48 -2.50 4.78
CA ASN A 73 -7.31 -3.10 3.76
C ASN A 73 -8.17 -4.23 4.31
N HIS A 74 -9.26 -4.52 3.63
CA HIS A 74 -9.96 -5.80 3.75
C HIS A 74 -10.21 -6.33 2.34
N PRO A 75 -9.38 -7.27 1.85
CA PRO A 75 -9.59 -7.91 0.56
C PRO A 75 -10.71 -8.95 0.63
N THR A 76 -11.38 -9.20 -0.50
CA THR A 76 -12.22 -10.39 -0.66
C THR A 76 -11.38 -11.66 -0.50
N PRO A 77 -11.98 -12.80 -0.13
CA PRO A 77 -11.26 -14.07 -0.02
C PRO A 77 -10.49 -14.43 -1.30
N GLU A 78 -11.08 -14.19 -2.47
CA GLU A 78 -10.45 -14.45 -3.77
C GLU A 78 -9.17 -13.64 -3.97
N VAL A 79 -9.23 -12.32 -3.77
CA VAL A 79 -8.04 -11.46 -3.89
C VAL A 79 -6.98 -11.83 -2.85
N PHE A 80 -7.42 -12.15 -1.62
CA PHE A 80 -6.53 -12.54 -0.53
C PHE A 80 -5.76 -13.83 -0.84
N GLU A 81 -6.44 -14.85 -1.36
CA GLU A 81 -5.82 -16.11 -1.76
C GLU A 81 -4.85 -15.91 -2.93
N ARG A 82 -5.20 -15.09 -3.93
CA ARG A 82 -4.31 -14.80 -5.07
C ARG A 82 -2.97 -14.22 -4.63
N VAL A 83 -2.96 -13.34 -3.62
CA VAL A 83 -1.73 -12.76 -3.07
C VAL A 83 -1.04 -13.65 -2.02
N GLY A 84 -1.30 -14.96 -2.05
CA GLY A 84 -0.67 -15.94 -1.16
C GLY A 84 -1.11 -15.81 0.30
N SER A 85 -2.30 -15.28 0.55
CA SER A 85 -2.82 -15.00 1.91
C SER A 85 -1.90 -14.09 2.72
N ALA A 86 -1.18 -13.19 2.05
CA ALA A 86 -0.31 -12.22 2.68
C ALA A 86 -1.11 -11.25 3.57
N ALA A 87 -0.95 -11.38 4.89
CA ALA A 87 -1.62 -10.54 5.87
C ALA A 87 -1.07 -9.09 5.90
N ALA A 88 0.10 -8.87 5.32
CA ALA A 88 0.70 -7.57 5.15
C ALA A 88 1.43 -7.45 3.81
N CYS A 89 1.73 -6.22 3.40
CA CYS A 89 2.53 -5.95 2.21
C CYS A 89 3.36 -4.68 2.38
N ILE A 90 4.56 -4.68 1.80
CA ILE A 90 5.39 -3.50 1.60
C ILE A 90 5.12 -2.96 0.20
N GLY A 91 4.50 -1.78 0.13
CA GLY A 91 4.27 -1.10 -1.14
C GLY A 91 5.39 -0.14 -1.50
N LEU A 92 5.93 -0.30 -2.71
CA LEU A 92 7.02 0.48 -3.27
C LEU A 92 6.51 1.24 -4.50
N VAL A 93 6.91 2.51 -4.62
CA VAL A 93 6.55 3.33 -5.77
C VAL A 93 7.56 3.08 -6.89
N SER A 94 7.07 2.74 -8.08
CA SER A 94 7.88 2.55 -9.28
C SER A 94 7.15 3.05 -10.52
N ASN A 95 7.90 3.65 -11.45
CA ASN A 95 7.37 4.04 -12.77
C ASN A 95 7.11 2.83 -13.67
N ASP A 96 7.74 1.69 -13.39
CA ASP A 96 7.54 0.42 -14.10
C ASP A 96 7.39 -0.71 -13.06
N PRO A 97 6.16 -0.94 -12.57
CA PRO A 97 5.89 -1.94 -11.53
C PRO A 97 6.30 -3.36 -11.92
N GLU A 98 6.04 -3.77 -13.17
CA GLU A 98 6.30 -5.12 -13.64
C GLU A 98 7.79 -5.41 -13.69
N THR A 99 8.56 -4.51 -14.30
CA THR A 99 10.03 -4.65 -14.36
C THR A 99 10.63 -4.64 -12.96
N SER A 100 10.16 -3.75 -12.07
CA SER A 100 10.66 -3.66 -10.70
C SER A 100 10.36 -4.91 -9.88
N ALA A 101 9.17 -5.49 -10.05
CA ALA A 101 8.80 -6.75 -9.42
C ALA A 101 9.66 -7.92 -9.93
N ALA A 102 9.94 -7.97 -11.24
CA ALA A 102 10.81 -8.99 -11.84
C ALA A 102 12.25 -8.89 -11.31
N GLU A 103 12.81 -7.69 -11.21
CA GLU A 103 14.13 -7.44 -10.64
C GLU A 103 14.21 -7.83 -9.15
N ALA A 104 13.21 -7.44 -8.36
CA ALA A 104 13.14 -7.82 -6.95
C ALA A 104 13.01 -9.33 -6.75
N ALA A 105 12.18 -9.99 -7.57
CA ALA A 105 12.03 -11.44 -7.54
C ALA A 105 13.33 -12.16 -7.93
N ALA A 106 14.09 -11.63 -8.90
CA ALA A 106 15.40 -12.16 -9.26
C ALA A 106 16.39 -12.03 -8.10
N LEU A 107 16.45 -10.85 -7.46
CA LEU A 107 17.32 -10.62 -6.31
C LEU A 107 17.01 -11.56 -5.14
N LEU A 108 15.73 -11.81 -4.86
CA LEU A 108 15.29 -12.76 -3.83
C LEU A 108 15.75 -14.19 -4.14
N ARG A 109 15.57 -14.63 -5.40
CA ARG A 109 16.01 -15.96 -5.85
C ARG A 109 17.52 -16.14 -5.80
N ASP A 110 18.28 -15.12 -6.20
CA ASP A 110 19.75 -15.13 -6.12
C ASP A 110 20.23 -15.22 -4.66
N ALA A 111 19.47 -14.67 -3.72
CA ALA A 111 19.73 -14.79 -2.28
C ALA A 111 19.21 -16.10 -1.66
N GLY A 112 18.59 -17.00 -2.44
CA GLY A 112 18.09 -18.30 -1.98
C GLY A 112 16.68 -18.32 -1.42
N PHE A 113 15.90 -17.24 -1.61
CA PHE A 113 14.49 -17.14 -1.23
C PHE A 113 13.57 -17.42 -2.43
N SER A 114 12.30 -17.69 -2.17
CA SER A 114 11.28 -17.66 -3.22
C SER A 114 11.02 -16.22 -3.68
N GLY A 115 10.64 -16.09 -4.95
CA GLY A 115 10.33 -14.80 -5.57
C GLY A 115 9.43 -15.04 -6.77
N GLU A 116 8.12 -15.05 -6.53
CA GLU A 116 7.09 -15.22 -7.56
C GLU A 116 6.47 -13.87 -7.88
N VAL A 117 6.43 -13.51 -9.16
CA VAL A 117 5.77 -12.28 -9.61
C VAL A 117 4.32 -12.60 -9.91
N LEU A 118 3.42 -11.88 -9.24
CA LEU A 118 1.99 -11.93 -9.48
C LEU A 118 1.53 -10.59 -10.05
N LEU A 119 0.95 -10.63 -11.24
CA LEU A 119 0.31 -9.49 -11.88
C LEU A 119 -1.20 -9.60 -11.76
N ASP A 120 -1.90 -8.48 -11.89
CA ASP A 120 -3.36 -8.44 -11.98
C ASP A 120 -4.07 -9.16 -10.82
N ALA A 121 -3.51 -9.03 -9.61
CA ALA A 121 -4.12 -9.55 -8.39
C ALA A 121 -5.51 -8.91 -8.15
N GLU A 122 -5.64 -7.65 -8.53
CA GLU A 122 -6.89 -6.90 -8.58
C GLU A 122 -7.08 -6.30 -9.98
N PRO A 123 -8.10 -6.77 -10.73
CA PRO A 123 -8.35 -6.31 -12.09
C PRO A 123 -8.45 -4.79 -12.21
N GLY A 124 -7.67 -4.23 -13.14
CA GLY A 124 -7.69 -2.79 -13.46
C GLY A 124 -6.77 -1.93 -12.60
N LEU A 125 -6.10 -2.48 -11.59
CA LEU A 125 -5.05 -1.76 -10.85
C LEU A 125 -3.66 -2.14 -11.36
N PRO A 126 -2.80 -1.16 -11.72
CA PRO A 126 -1.44 -1.41 -12.22
C PRO A 126 -0.48 -1.73 -11.06
N ILE A 127 -0.72 -2.83 -10.35
CA ILE A 127 0.05 -3.27 -9.20
C ILE A 127 0.66 -4.65 -9.50
N ALA A 128 1.98 -4.75 -9.36
CA ALA A 128 2.71 -5.99 -9.44
C ALA A 128 3.13 -6.45 -8.04
N PHE A 129 2.84 -7.69 -7.69
CA PHE A 129 3.20 -8.28 -6.40
C PHE A 129 4.41 -9.19 -6.55
N VAL A 130 5.21 -9.30 -5.49
CA VAL A 130 6.23 -10.33 -5.33
C VAL A 130 5.93 -11.14 -4.09
N LEU A 131 5.53 -12.39 -4.28
CA LEU A 131 5.32 -13.36 -3.21
C LEU A 131 6.67 -14.00 -2.86
N THR A 132 6.97 -14.09 -1.57
CA THR A 132 8.28 -14.52 -1.10
C THR A 132 8.20 -15.07 0.32
N ASP A 133 9.10 -15.99 0.64
CA ASP A 133 9.36 -16.52 1.98
C ASP A 133 10.42 -15.71 2.75
N ALA A 134 11.02 -14.69 2.12
CA ALA A 134 11.87 -13.73 2.82
C ALA A 134 11.07 -12.89 3.83
N LEU A 135 9.74 -12.85 3.72
CA LEU A 135 8.83 -12.16 4.63
C LEU A 135 7.74 -13.12 5.14
N ASN A 136 7.72 -13.41 6.44
CA ASN A 136 6.70 -14.28 7.02
C ASN A 136 5.29 -13.66 6.89
N GLY A 137 4.43 -14.30 6.10
CA GLY A 137 3.02 -13.90 5.93
C GLY A 137 2.83 -12.54 5.25
N SER A 138 3.79 -12.12 4.43
CA SER A 138 3.79 -10.81 3.78
C SER A 138 4.38 -10.89 2.36
N CYS A 139 4.18 -9.84 1.58
CA CYS A 139 4.69 -9.72 0.22
C CYS A 139 5.24 -8.31 -0.06
N LEU A 140 5.85 -8.14 -1.23
CA LEU A 140 6.13 -6.81 -1.79
C LEU A 140 5.07 -6.49 -2.82
N ASN A 141 4.72 -5.22 -2.98
CA ASN A 141 4.02 -4.75 -4.17
C ASN A 141 4.67 -3.49 -4.72
N PHE A 142 4.57 -3.35 -6.03
CA PHE A 142 5.08 -2.25 -6.81
C PHE A 142 3.90 -1.59 -7.49
N ARG A 143 3.81 -0.27 -7.41
CA ARG A 143 2.76 0.51 -8.05
C ARG A 143 3.29 1.83 -8.58
N PRO A 144 2.63 2.46 -9.56
CA PRO A 144 2.96 3.82 -9.93
C PRO A 144 2.61 4.80 -8.81
N HIS A 145 3.10 6.03 -8.95
CA HIS A 145 2.78 7.12 -8.04
C HIS A 145 1.25 7.29 -7.95
N ILE A 146 0.72 7.67 -6.78
CA ILE A 146 -0.74 7.74 -6.56
C ILE A 146 -1.48 8.64 -7.57
N THR A 147 -0.80 9.63 -8.14
CA THR A 147 -1.35 10.54 -9.18
C THR A 147 -1.49 9.89 -10.55
N GLN A 148 -0.92 8.71 -10.76
CA GLN A 148 -1.01 7.91 -11.99
C GLN A 148 -1.90 6.68 -11.81
N MET A 149 -2.41 6.46 -10.59
CA MET A 149 -3.36 5.38 -10.33
C MET A 149 -4.71 5.72 -10.98
N PRO A 150 -5.46 4.71 -11.47
CA PRO A 150 -6.83 4.90 -11.90
C PRO A 150 -7.68 5.51 -10.78
N SER A 151 -8.67 6.32 -11.16
CA SER A 151 -9.67 6.78 -10.19
C SER A 151 -10.40 5.56 -9.60
N PRO A 152 -10.76 5.60 -8.30
CA PRO A 152 -11.64 4.61 -7.70
C PRO A 152 -13.00 4.55 -8.40
#